data_AF-A0A9E5IAZ9-F1
#
_entry.id   AF-A0A9E5IAZ9-F1
#
_cell.length_a   1.000
_cell.length_b   1.000
_cell.length_c   1.000
_cell.angle_alpha   90.00
_cell.angle_beta   90.00
_cell.angle_gamma   90.00
#
_symmetry.space_group_name_H-M   'P 1'
#
loop_
_entity.id
_entity.type
_entity.pdbx_description
1 polymer ?
#
loop_
_entity_poly.entity_id
_entity_poly.type
_entity_poly.pdbx_seq_one_letter_code
_entity_poly.pdbx_strand_id
1 'polypeptide(L)'
;MLKPPVLSFTDTGLSVSDGVTRKGLWSITSDIQIGWEYSLDLGKSWIIGQGKSFEVTNDGPQTIWVRSRDNDGNVSESVVVSCVLDTKSPTPLQLTAVEASGITRFDLQGREAMSIWEYSLDQGTSWWRGSGSSLSVVGNVLTKVWLRQTDLAGNTSAPTEFNLSSNDAGWRELSTSPARPDNLGSVTHTLLAHGEVDRSDADYFRVNIPAGAKLTSAKFTFYQSPDEIAFYAMQRAEVFDAGTDVNKMLSWGHFGPKDIGRNLVESIPDASLRLSPLTTWVNQTGTLKTKYVLQMDVTLDSDAGNGTSTDQVMTSVMGSATNSYRSEIVSGLGKLDKFSYNAAADSVSITNSAGVVTVRSKMSTEVDQLSGVERVKFSDKTIAFDLDGNAGQAYRIYKAAFGRNPIEGDMAGLGYWVSHIDNGMDVVEVAARFIDSNEFGSLYGKNPSNADFLSKVYSNVLGRLPDQGGFSWWLDQLNTNPEKSRRKVLADFSESLENKQAVATLVGNGIPYIEFA
;
A
#
# COMPACT_ATOMS: atom_id res chain seq x y z
N MET A 1 -34.62 15.64 -16.47
CA MET A 1 -33.82 15.51 -15.22
C MET A 1 -32.45 16.08 -15.50
N LEU A 2 -31.90 16.88 -14.57
CA LEU A 2 -30.56 17.43 -14.71
C LEU A 2 -29.53 16.30 -14.62
N LYS A 3 -28.49 16.35 -15.47
CA LYS A 3 -27.39 15.39 -15.43
C LYS A 3 -26.49 15.70 -14.22
N PRO A 4 -26.06 14.70 -13.43
CA PRO A 4 -25.08 14.91 -12.38
C PRO A 4 -23.76 15.46 -12.92
N PRO A 5 -23.09 16.37 -12.21
CA PRO A 5 -21.77 16.86 -12.59
C PRO A 5 -20.71 15.78 -12.36
N VAL A 6 -19.55 15.92 -13.01
CA VAL A 6 -18.38 15.11 -12.68
C VAL A 6 -17.55 15.86 -11.64
N LEU A 7 -17.31 15.21 -10.50
CA LEU A 7 -16.43 15.69 -9.44
C LEU A 7 -15.10 14.92 -9.52
N SER A 8 -13.99 15.65 -9.44
CA SER A 8 -12.65 15.06 -9.43
C SER A 8 -11.71 15.86 -8.53
N PHE A 9 -10.70 15.19 -8.00
CA PHE A 9 -9.59 15.82 -7.29
C PHE A 9 -8.29 15.15 -7.68
N THR A 10 -7.17 15.80 -7.38
CA THR A 10 -5.85 15.18 -7.55
C THR A 10 -5.45 14.53 -6.24
N ASP A 11 -5.39 13.21 -6.24
CA ASP A 11 -4.77 12.47 -5.16
C ASP A 11 -3.25 12.68 -5.19
N THR A 12 -2.61 12.87 -4.04
CA THR A 12 -1.21 13.30 -3.98
C THR A 12 -0.44 12.55 -2.92
N GLY A 13 0.86 12.39 -3.13
CA GLY A 13 1.77 11.97 -2.09
C GLY A 13 2.39 10.64 -2.42
N LEU A 14 2.43 9.73 -1.44
CA LEU A 14 3.12 8.45 -1.58
C LEU A 14 2.35 7.44 -2.42
N SER A 15 1.04 7.63 -2.53
CA SER A 15 0.15 6.93 -3.44
C SER A 15 -0.67 7.97 -4.22
N VAL A 16 -1.15 7.57 -5.41
CA VAL A 16 -2.04 8.39 -6.25
C VAL A 16 -3.45 7.79 -6.30
N SER A 17 -3.74 6.86 -5.40
CA SER A 17 -5.00 6.13 -5.35
C SER A 17 -5.46 5.75 -3.93
N ASP A 18 -4.80 6.24 -2.88
CA ASP A 18 -5.20 5.96 -1.48
C ASP A 18 -6.25 6.96 -0.96
N GLY A 19 -6.53 8.01 -1.72
CA GLY A 19 -7.49 9.05 -1.37
C GLY A 19 -6.98 9.99 -0.27
N VAL A 20 -5.67 10.10 -0.06
CA VAL A 20 -5.05 11.03 0.88
C VAL A 20 -4.35 12.13 0.10
N THR A 21 -4.82 13.38 0.22
CA THR A 21 -4.31 14.48 -0.59
C THR A 21 -3.94 15.71 0.22
N ARG A 22 -2.90 16.43 -0.20
CA ARG A 22 -2.58 17.79 0.29
C ARG A 22 -3.20 18.89 -0.55
N LYS A 23 -3.90 18.54 -1.63
CA LYS A 23 -4.52 19.50 -2.53
C LYS A 23 -6.00 19.60 -2.23
N GLY A 24 -6.37 20.68 -1.58
CA GLY A 24 -7.75 21.06 -1.33
C GLY A 24 -8.49 21.61 -2.56
N LEU A 25 -8.16 21.22 -3.80
CA LEU A 25 -8.82 21.74 -5.01
C LEU A 25 -9.64 20.64 -5.68
N TRP A 26 -10.96 20.87 -5.77
CA TRP A 26 -11.90 19.98 -6.46
C TRP A 26 -12.36 20.60 -7.76
N SER A 27 -12.26 19.82 -8.83
CA SER A 27 -12.67 20.23 -10.17
C SER A 27 -14.03 19.66 -10.51
N ILE A 28 -14.88 20.52 -11.06
CA ILE A 28 -16.23 20.24 -11.51
C ILE A 28 -16.27 20.34 -13.04
N THR A 29 -16.74 19.27 -13.67
CA THR A 29 -17.15 19.31 -15.07
C THR A 29 -18.66 19.14 -15.15
N SER A 30 -19.34 20.21 -15.55
CA SER A 30 -20.78 20.23 -15.83
C SER A 30 -21.05 20.82 -17.22
N ASP A 31 -22.28 20.65 -17.71
CA ASP A 31 -22.72 21.35 -18.91
C ASP A 31 -22.72 22.88 -18.65
N ILE A 32 -22.12 23.65 -19.57
CA ILE A 32 -21.76 25.07 -19.39
C ILE A 32 -22.94 26.00 -19.01
N GLN A 33 -24.19 25.57 -19.22
CA GLN A 33 -25.39 26.39 -18.96
C GLN A 33 -26.15 25.99 -17.68
N ILE A 34 -25.68 25.00 -16.93
CA ILE A 34 -26.33 24.52 -15.71
C ILE A 34 -25.39 24.82 -14.53
N GLY A 35 -25.92 25.49 -13.51
CA GLY A 35 -25.21 25.75 -12.26
C GLY A 35 -24.97 24.47 -11.46
N TRP A 36 -24.19 24.57 -10.39
CA TRP A 36 -23.94 23.45 -9.49
C TRP A 36 -23.86 23.95 -8.06
N GLU A 37 -24.08 23.04 -7.12
CA GLU A 37 -23.92 23.30 -5.70
C GLU A 37 -23.26 22.09 -5.03
N TYR A 38 -22.61 22.35 -3.90
CA TYR A 38 -21.89 21.34 -3.15
C TYR A 38 -22.22 21.40 -1.66
N SER A 39 -22.00 20.28 -0.98
CA SER A 39 -22.17 20.14 0.46
C SER A 39 -20.97 19.43 1.07
N LEU A 40 -20.55 19.93 2.24
CA LEU A 40 -19.44 19.40 3.04
C LEU A 40 -19.93 18.80 4.37
N ASP A 41 -21.24 18.75 4.59
CA ASP A 41 -21.88 18.35 5.85
C ASP A 41 -22.94 17.26 5.64
N LEU A 42 -22.68 16.37 4.66
CA LEU A 42 -23.53 15.25 4.29
C LEU A 42 -24.92 15.68 3.79
N GLY A 43 -24.97 16.75 3.01
CA GLY A 43 -26.18 17.25 2.35
C GLY A 43 -27.09 18.08 3.24
N LYS A 44 -26.67 18.46 4.45
CA LYS A 44 -27.47 19.29 5.38
C LYS A 44 -27.54 20.74 4.90
N SER A 45 -26.43 21.29 4.42
CA SER A 45 -26.35 22.61 3.79
C SER A 45 -25.68 22.53 2.42
N TRP A 46 -26.10 23.43 1.53
CA TRP A 46 -25.63 23.49 0.13
C TRP A 46 -25.11 24.88 -0.20
N ILE A 47 -23.93 24.92 -0.82
CA ILE A 47 -23.24 26.13 -1.25
C ILE A 47 -23.27 26.15 -2.78
N ILE A 48 -23.75 27.26 -3.37
CA ILE A 48 -23.77 27.43 -4.82
C ILE A 48 -22.33 27.60 -5.31
N GLY A 49 -21.92 26.72 -6.22
CA GLY A 49 -20.60 26.74 -6.84
C GLY A 49 -20.46 27.86 -7.88
N GLN A 50 -19.23 28.29 -8.10
CA GLN A 50 -18.87 29.26 -9.13
C GLN A 50 -17.73 28.71 -9.98
N GLY A 51 -17.78 28.96 -11.30
CA GLY A 51 -16.76 28.45 -12.22
C GLY A 51 -16.75 26.92 -12.29
N LYS A 52 -15.54 26.34 -12.36
CA LYS A 52 -15.30 24.90 -12.57
C LYS A 52 -14.59 24.23 -11.40
N SER A 53 -14.50 24.87 -10.24
CA SER A 53 -13.82 24.31 -9.08
C SER A 53 -14.23 25.00 -7.79
N PHE A 54 -13.94 24.35 -6.67
CA PHE A 54 -13.98 24.95 -5.34
C PHE A 54 -12.84 24.40 -4.49
N GLU A 55 -12.57 25.09 -3.38
CA GLU A 55 -11.56 24.69 -2.42
C GLU A 55 -12.19 24.22 -1.11
N VAL A 56 -11.61 23.18 -0.53
CA VAL A 56 -11.86 22.78 0.87
C VAL A 56 -10.54 22.95 1.61
N THR A 57 -10.61 23.63 2.76
CA THR A 57 -9.43 24.06 3.51
C THR A 57 -9.30 23.37 4.87
N ASN A 58 -10.32 22.60 5.27
CA ASN A 58 -10.33 21.94 6.57
C ASN A 58 -9.72 20.55 6.43
N ASP A 59 -8.57 20.32 7.06
CA ASP A 59 -7.94 18.99 7.08
C ASP A 59 -8.84 17.94 7.75
N GLY A 60 -8.52 16.68 7.47
CA GLY A 60 -9.19 15.50 7.98
C GLY A 60 -10.05 14.81 6.93
N PRO A 61 -10.84 13.80 7.34
CA PRO A 61 -11.76 13.10 6.45
C PRO A 61 -12.79 14.06 5.83
N GLN A 62 -12.84 14.07 4.50
CA GLN A 62 -13.80 14.82 3.70
C GLN A 62 -14.84 13.89 3.11
N THR A 63 -16.09 14.34 3.07
CA THR A 63 -17.14 13.72 2.26
C THR A 63 -17.88 14.83 1.53
N ILE A 64 -17.66 14.87 0.22
CA ILE A 64 -18.04 15.99 -0.63
C ILE A 64 -19.16 15.53 -1.53
N TRP A 65 -20.28 16.25 -1.45
CA TRP A 65 -21.47 16.00 -2.25
C TRP A 65 -21.59 17.12 -3.28
N VAL A 66 -21.87 16.80 -4.54
CA VAL A 66 -22.05 17.80 -5.59
C VAL A 66 -23.23 17.41 -6.46
N ARG A 67 -24.06 18.38 -6.82
CA ARG A 67 -25.18 18.19 -7.76
C ARG A 67 -25.34 19.40 -8.67
N SER A 68 -25.92 19.15 -9.84
CA SER A 68 -26.31 20.20 -10.78
C SER A 68 -27.57 20.89 -10.27
N ARG A 69 -27.69 22.19 -10.56
CA ARG A 69 -28.84 23.04 -10.19
C ARG A 69 -29.18 23.97 -11.34
N ASP A 70 -30.46 24.04 -11.71
CA ASP A 70 -30.93 25.03 -12.69
C ASP A 70 -31.44 26.33 -12.02
N ASN A 71 -31.90 27.29 -12.84
CA ASN A 71 -32.41 28.57 -12.36
C ASN A 71 -33.75 28.45 -11.62
N ASP A 72 -34.52 27.39 -11.90
CA ASP A 72 -35.80 27.10 -11.26
C ASP A 72 -35.62 26.35 -9.93
N GLY A 73 -34.39 25.96 -9.59
CA GLY A 73 -34.03 25.28 -8.36
C GLY A 73 -34.19 23.75 -8.42
N ASN A 74 -34.43 23.18 -9.60
CA ASN A 74 -34.38 21.73 -9.76
C ASN A 74 -32.93 21.26 -9.61
N VAL A 75 -32.75 20.03 -9.13
CA VAL A 75 -31.43 19.43 -8.88
C VAL A 75 -31.28 18.05 -9.51
N SER A 76 -30.03 17.66 -9.81
CA SER A 76 -29.70 16.28 -10.20
C SER A 76 -29.57 15.36 -8.98
N GLU A 77 -29.33 14.07 -9.22
CA GLU A 77 -28.71 13.20 -8.21
C GLU A 77 -27.35 13.76 -7.76
N SER A 78 -26.98 13.48 -6.51
CA SER A 78 -25.72 13.90 -5.92
C SER A 78 -24.60 12.91 -6.27
N VAL A 79 -23.46 13.44 -6.70
CA VAL A 79 -22.19 12.72 -6.76
C VAL A 79 -21.49 12.90 -5.43
N VAL A 80 -20.93 11.81 -4.89
CA VAL A 80 -20.24 11.81 -3.60
C VAL A 80 -18.82 11.30 -3.78
N VAL A 81 -17.85 12.03 -3.21
CA VAL A 81 -16.44 11.62 -3.13
C VAL A 81 -15.99 11.74 -1.68
N SER A 82 -15.26 10.73 -1.21
CA SER A 82 -14.61 10.73 0.10
C SER A 82 -13.10 10.67 -0.07
N CYS A 83 -12.38 11.42 0.77
CA CYS A 83 -10.92 11.45 0.82
C CYS A 83 -10.46 11.95 2.19
N VAL A 84 -9.16 11.97 2.45
CA VAL A 84 -8.54 12.66 3.57
C VAL A 84 -7.77 13.85 3.00
N LEU A 85 -8.14 15.07 3.42
CA LEU A 85 -7.32 16.26 3.14
C LEU A 85 -6.30 16.41 4.27
N ASP A 86 -5.03 16.45 3.92
CA ASP A 86 -3.95 16.75 4.85
C ASP A 86 -2.98 17.73 4.21
N THR A 87 -3.12 19.01 4.56
CA THR A 87 -2.27 20.09 4.08
C THR A 87 -1.08 20.38 5.00
N LYS A 88 -0.96 19.67 6.12
CA LYS A 88 0.02 19.98 7.15
C LYS A 88 1.32 19.24 6.91
N SER A 89 2.42 19.98 6.96
CA SER A 89 3.74 19.36 6.91
C SER A 89 4.04 18.61 8.22
N PRO A 90 4.67 17.43 8.13
CA PRO A 90 5.09 16.70 9.32
C PRO A 90 6.17 17.47 10.08
N THR A 91 6.29 17.19 11.39
CA THR A 91 7.35 17.79 12.21
C THR A 91 8.73 17.29 11.74
N PRO A 92 9.80 18.11 11.75
CA PRO A 92 11.15 17.64 11.40
C PRO A 92 11.63 16.47 12.27
N LEU A 93 12.35 15.53 11.63
CA LEU A 93 12.94 14.38 12.30
C LEU A 93 13.88 14.81 13.42
N GLN A 94 13.76 14.15 14.57
CA GLN A 94 14.69 14.26 15.68
C GLN A 94 15.77 13.18 15.52
N LEU A 95 17.02 13.52 15.78
CA LEU A 95 18.16 12.64 15.51
C LEU A 95 18.95 12.39 16.79
N THR A 96 19.30 11.13 17.04
CA THR A 96 20.32 10.77 18.04
C THR A 96 21.47 10.08 17.33
N ALA A 97 22.68 10.61 17.49
CA ALA A 97 23.89 10.02 16.92
C ALA A 97 24.49 9.00 17.90
N VAL A 98 24.79 7.81 17.40
CA VAL A 98 25.55 6.76 18.10
C VAL A 98 26.79 6.46 17.28
N GLU A 99 27.94 6.52 17.93
CA GLU A 99 29.23 6.26 17.33
C GLU A 99 29.78 4.94 17.83
N ALA A 100 30.08 4.03 16.90
CA ALA A 100 30.65 2.73 17.23
C ALA A 100 31.53 2.21 16.09
N SER A 101 32.73 1.72 16.43
CA SER A 101 33.66 1.07 15.48
C SER A 101 33.92 1.90 14.21
N GLY A 102 33.99 3.23 14.38
CA GLY A 102 34.26 4.16 13.29
C GLY A 102 33.08 4.41 12.34
N ILE A 103 31.85 4.11 12.76
CA ILE A 103 30.61 4.34 12.01
C ILE A 103 29.75 5.29 12.84
N THR A 104 29.19 6.32 12.20
CA THR A 104 28.18 7.16 12.83
C THR A 104 26.79 6.69 12.40
N ARG A 105 25.93 6.37 13.36
CA ARG A 105 24.54 5.97 13.13
C ARG A 105 23.60 7.05 13.67
N PHE A 106 22.67 7.51 12.86
CA PHE A 106 21.58 8.39 13.25
C PHE A 106 20.32 7.57 13.46
N ASP A 107 19.83 7.50 14.69
CA ASP A 107 18.49 6.98 14.96
C ASP A 107 17.46 8.07 14.70
N LEU A 108 16.48 7.76 13.86
CA LEU A 108 15.44 8.68 13.40
C LEU A 108 14.23 8.59 14.34
N GLN A 109 13.92 9.69 14.99
CA GLN A 109 12.80 9.81 15.93
C GLN A 109 11.80 10.89 15.47
N GLY A 110 10.59 10.83 16.00
CA GLY A 110 9.51 11.76 15.61
C GLY A 110 8.97 11.52 14.21
N ARG A 111 9.20 10.31 13.66
CA ARG A 111 8.63 9.92 12.37
C ARG A 111 7.13 9.73 12.50
N GLU A 112 6.37 10.40 11.65
CA GLU A 112 4.93 10.22 11.56
C GLU A 112 4.59 8.83 10.99
N ALA A 113 3.42 8.32 11.36
CA ALA A 113 2.99 7.01 10.91
C ALA A 113 2.91 6.99 9.38
N MET A 114 3.46 5.93 8.77
CA MET A 114 3.47 5.73 7.31
C MET A 114 4.20 6.80 6.49
N SER A 115 4.89 7.75 7.14
CA SER A 115 5.78 8.65 6.43
C SER A 115 7.01 7.90 5.93
N ILE A 116 7.52 8.32 4.78
CA ILE A 116 8.87 7.94 4.36
C ILE A 116 9.86 8.94 4.91
N TRP A 117 11.11 8.53 5.04
CA TRP A 117 12.20 9.46 5.27
C TRP A 117 13.17 9.46 4.10
N GLU A 118 13.75 10.61 3.86
CA GLU A 118 14.67 10.87 2.77
C GLU A 118 15.89 11.60 3.30
N TYR A 119 17.01 11.45 2.62
CA TYR A 119 18.22 12.21 2.88
C TYR A 119 18.68 12.96 1.62
N SER A 120 19.42 14.04 1.84
CA SER A 120 20.03 14.85 0.79
C SER A 120 21.52 15.05 1.10
N LEU A 121 22.32 15.10 0.04
CA LEU A 121 23.76 15.33 0.08
C LEU A 121 24.13 16.70 -0.53
N ASP A 122 23.14 17.47 -0.99
CA ASP A 122 23.29 18.68 -1.79
C ASP A 122 22.32 19.80 -1.32
N GLN A 123 22.18 19.92 0.00
CA GLN A 123 21.37 20.96 0.65
C GLN A 123 19.89 20.97 0.24
N GLY A 124 19.34 19.77 -0.01
CA GLY A 124 17.94 19.57 -0.33
C GLY A 124 17.59 19.75 -1.80
N THR A 125 18.58 19.79 -2.70
CA THR A 125 18.34 19.86 -4.15
C THR A 125 17.83 18.51 -4.67
N SER A 126 18.47 17.41 -4.25
CA SER A 126 18.04 16.04 -4.51
C SER A 126 17.81 15.28 -3.20
N TRP A 127 16.86 14.35 -3.25
CA TRP A 127 16.42 13.56 -2.10
C TRP A 127 16.41 12.08 -2.45
N TRP A 128 17.00 11.28 -1.57
CA TRP A 128 17.12 9.84 -1.68
C TRP A 128 16.35 9.19 -0.56
N ARG A 129 15.49 8.22 -0.90
CA ARG A 129 14.71 7.49 0.09
C ARG A 129 15.62 6.58 0.92
N GLY A 130 15.44 6.62 2.24
CA GLY A 130 16.05 5.69 3.16
C GLY A 130 15.12 4.53 3.56
N SER A 131 15.68 3.57 4.30
CA SER A 131 15.03 2.36 4.77
C SER A 131 15.30 2.12 6.26
N GLY A 132 14.37 1.46 6.94
CA GLY A 132 14.44 1.25 8.39
C GLY A 132 14.21 2.54 9.19
N SER A 133 14.75 2.58 10.40
CA SER A 133 14.59 3.68 11.37
C SER A 133 15.91 4.40 11.68
N SER A 134 16.98 4.12 10.92
CA SER A 134 18.29 4.72 11.13
C SER A 134 19.05 4.92 9.83
N LEU A 135 20.03 5.82 9.87
CA LEU A 135 21.00 6.05 8.80
C LEU A 135 22.41 5.83 9.36
N SER A 136 23.15 4.86 8.83
CA SER A 136 24.59 4.73 9.12
C SER A 136 25.42 5.39 8.04
N VAL A 137 26.51 6.04 8.44
CA VAL A 137 27.43 6.73 7.55
C VAL A 137 28.86 6.35 7.93
N VAL A 138 29.68 6.05 6.92
CA VAL A 138 31.10 5.76 7.07
C VAL A 138 31.88 6.22 5.84
N GLY A 139 33.02 6.87 6.07
CA GLY A 139 33.89 7.33 4.99
C GLY A 139 34.59 8.65 5.27
N ASN A 140 35.26 9.22 4.27
CA ASN A 140 36.09 10.44 4.42
C ASN A 140 35.66 11.64 3.54
N VAL A 141 34.70 11.46 2.63
CA VAL A 141 34.26 12.53 1.70
C VAL A 141 33.12 13.43 2.18
N LEU A 142 32.03 12.85 2.72
CA LEU A 142 30.84 13.62 3.08
C LEU A 142 31.10 14.47 4.32
N THR A 143 30.63 15.72 4.28
CA THR A 143 30.73 16.67 5.40
C THR A 143 29.40 17.01 6.04
N LYS A 144 28.30 16.76 5.33
CA LYS A 144 26.93 17.01 5.80
C LYS A 144 25.95 16.05 5.17
N VAL A 145 24.84 15.81 5.88
CA VAL A 145 23.65 15.15 5.35
C VAL A 145 22.42 15.89 5.89
N TRP A 146 21.40 16.08 5.06
CA TRP A 146 20.11 16.63 5.47
C TRP A 146 19.07 15.54 5.44
N LEU A 147 18.25 15.42 6.47
CA LEU A 147 17.17 14.43 6.53
C LEU A 147 15.81 15.12 6.60
N ARG A 148 14.81 14.55 5.95
CA ARG A 148 13.41 14.98 6.08
C ARG A 148 12.50 13.76 6.12
N GLN A 149 11.25 13.99 6.52
CA GLN A 149 10.18 13.03 6.30
C GLN A 149 9.10 13.59 5.39
N THR A 150 8.41 12.68 4.70
CA THR A 150 7.32 12.97 3.78
C THR A 150 6.12 12.11 4.19
N ASP A 151 5.02 12.75 4.59
CA ASP A 151 3.79 12.07 5.00
C ASP A 151 3.06 11.40 3.80
N LEU A 152 1.93 10.75 4.08
CA LEU A 152 1.13 10.07 3.05
C LEU A 152 0.59 11.02 1.97
N ALA A 153 0.12 12.21 2.36
CA ALA A 153 -0.37 13.24 1.45
C ALA A 153 0.75 13.90 0.63
N GLY A 154 2.01 13.61 0.97
CA GLY A 154 3.22 14.07 0.31
C GLY A 154 3.78 15.35 0.91
N ASN A 155 3.29 15.87 2.03
CA ASN A 155 3.88 17.05 2.66
C ASN A 155 5.23 16.68 3.27
N THR A 156 6.20 17.57 3.10
CA THR A 156 7.58 17.35 3.54
C THR A 156 7.87 18.17 4.79
N SER A 157 8.53 17.59 5.78
CA SER A 157 9.06 18.35 6.91
C SER A 157 10.15 19.32 6.47
N ALA A 158 10.45 20.33 7.29
CA ALA A 158 11.72 21.04 7.14
C ALA A 158 12.90 20.07 7.31
N PRO A 159 14.01 20.24 6.56
CA PRO A 159 15.20 19.41 6.70
C PRO A 159 15.91 19.59 8.05
N THR A 160 16.31 18.49 8.66
CA THR A 160 17.27 18.46 9.79
C THR A 160 18.67 18.24 9.24
N GLU A 161 19.59 19.17 9.47
CA GLU A 161 21.01 19.05 9.07
C GLU A 161 21.81 18.24 10.10
N PHE A 162 22.69 17.38 9.61
CA PHE A 162 23.74 16.75 10.40
C PHE A 162 25.12 17.04 9.80
N ASN A 163 26.06 17.47 10.63
CA ASN A 163 27.45 17.70 10.23
C ASN A 163 28.26 16.42 10.43
N LEU A 164 28.84 15.92 9.35
CA LEU A 164 29.80 14.81 9.35
C LEU A 164 31.20 15.43 9.40
N SER A 165 31.77 15.61 10.58
CA SER A 165 33.07 16.27 10.76
C SER A 165 34.22 15.27 10.77
N SER A 166 35.44 15.70 10.40
CA SER A 166 36.65 14.86 10.52
C SER A 166 36.99 14.47 11.96
N ASN A 167 36.30 15.05 12.94
CA ASN A 167 36.45 14.76 14.36
C ASN A 167 35.37 13.80 14.88
N ASP A 168 34.44 13.37 14.03
CA ASP A 168 33.39 12.40 14.37
C ASP A 168 33.90 10.98 14.08
N ALA A 169 33.46 9.99 14.85
CA ALA A 169 33.97 8.62 14.70
C ALA A 169 33.67 8.01 13.31
N GLY A 170 32.61 8.44 12.63
CA GLY A 170 32.24 7.98 11.28
C GLY A 170 33.16 8.44 10.16
N TRP A 171 34.01 9.45 10.41
CA TRP A 171 34.92 9.99 9.42
C TRP A 171 36.23 9.21 9.40
N ARG A 172 36.44 8.38 8.37
CA ARG A 172 37.68 7.62 8.19
C ARG A 172 37.89 7.16 6.75
N GLU A 173 39.14 6.90 6.41
CA GLU A 173 39.50 6.18 5.18
C GLU A 173 39.04 4.73 5.25
N LEU A 174 38.47 4.21 4.16
CA LEU A 174 38.15 2.79 4.07
C LEU A 174 39.41 1.97 3.74
N SER A 175 39.36 0.66 3.98
CA SER A 175 40.55 -0.18 3.78
C SER A 175 40.95 -0.25 2.31
N THR A 176 42.25 -0.08 2.02
CA THR A 176 42.83 -0.32 0.69
C THR A 176 43.22 -1.76 0.42
N SER A 177 42.99 -2.65 1.39
CA SER A 177 43.44 -4.04 1.33
C SER A 177 42.31 -4.99 0.94
N PRO A 178 42.38 -5.67 -0.21
CA PRO A 178 41.40 -6.71 -0.56
C PRO A 178 41.39 -7.88 0.44
N ALA A 179 42.52 -8.14 1.11
CA ALA A 179 42.64 -9.18 2.12
C ALA A 179 42.15 -8.76 3.51
N ARG A 180 41.92 -7.45 3.74
CA ARG A 180 41.50 -6.91 5.03
C ARG A 180 40.46 -5.80 4.82
N PRO A 181 39.28 -6.09 4.22
CA PRO A 181 38.21 -5.11 4.09
C PRO A 181 37.74 -4.64 5.46
N ASP A 182 37.29 -3.39 5.52
CA ASP A 182 36.70 -2.83 6.74
C ASP A 182 35.41 -3.56 7.10
N ASN A 183 35.33 -4.09 8.32
CA ASN A 183 34.13 -4.78 8.79
C ASN A 183 33.13 -3.78 9.38
N LEU A 184 32.04 -3.53 8.65
CA LEU A 184 31.00 -2.60 9.07
C LEU A 184 29.91 -3.24 9.95
N GLY A 185 30.03 -4.54 10.24
CA GLY A 185 29.09 -5.27 11.09
C GLY A 185 27.74 -5.52 10.43
N SER A 186 26.74 -5.84 11.24
CA SER A 186 25.38 -6.12 10.76
C SER A 186 24.62 -4.84 10.49
N VAL A 187 23.96 -4.78 9.34
CA VAL A 187 23.16 -3.62 8.90
C VAL A 187 21.72 -4.08 8.66
N THR A 188 20.75 -3.31 9.12
CA THR A 188 19.29 -3.59 8.96
C THR A 188 18.53 -2.31 8.57
N HIS A 189 19.22 -1.38 7.94
CA HIS A 189 18.76 -0.03 7.61
C HIS A 189 19.62 0.54 6.47
N THR A 190 19.44 1.81 6.12
CA THR A 190 20.29 2.47 5.13
C THR A 190 21.71 2.72 5.66
N LEU A 191 22.72 2.24 4.94
CA LEU A 191 24.13 2.56 5.11
C LEU A 191 24.63 3.41 3.93
N LEU A 192 25.32 4.50 4.22
CA LEU A 192 26.10 5.27 3.25
C LEU A 192 27.59 5.00 3.47
N ALA A 193 28.18 4.25 2.55
CA ALA A 193 29.64 4.13 2.45
C ALA A 193 30.13 5.16 1.42
N HIS A 194 31.09 6.00 1.80
CA HIS A 194 31.57 7.06 0.92
C HIS A 194 33.09 7.18 0.96
N GLY A 195 33.69 7.56 -0.15
CA GLY A 195 35.14 7.51 -0.30
C GLY A 195 35.65 8.35 -1.46
N GLU A 196 36.96 8.54 -1.50
CA GLU A 196 37.69 9.14 -2.62
C GLU A 196 38.69 8.11 -3.14
N VAL A 197 38.47 7.59 -4.35
CA VAL A 197 39.28 6.50 -4.91
C VAL A 197 40.10 6.93 -6.12
N ASP A 198 41.27 6.32 -6.26
CA ASP A 198 42.13 6.36 -7.46
C ASP A 198 42.86 5.03 -7.63
N ARG A 199 43.71 4.88 -8.65
CA ARG A 199 44.44 3.64 -8.94
C ARG A 199 45.19 3.05 -7.73
N SER A 200 45.64 3.90 -6.80
CA SER A 200 46.40 3.51 -5.61
C SER A 200 45.57 3.41 -4.33
N ASP A 201 44.32 3.86 -4.37
CA ASP A 201 43.44 4.04 -3.22
C ASP A 201 42.07 3.47 -3.54
N ALA A 202 41.97 2.14 -3.59
CA ALA A 202 40.72 1.43 -3.82
C ALA A 202 40.07 1.12 -2.48
N ASP A 203 38.75 1.26 -2.36
CA ASP A 203 38.06 0.99 -1.10
C ASP A 203 37.53 -0.43 -1.03
N TYR A 204 37.73 -1.06 0.13
CA TYR A 204 37.21 -2.39 0.46
C TYR A 204 36.51 -2.35 1.82
N PHE A 205 35.24 -2.73 1.83
CA PHE A 205 34.46 -2.85 3.05
C PHE A 205 33.49 -4.02 2.95
N ARG A 206 33.05 -4.53 4.10
CA ARG A 206 32.10 -5.63 4.18
C ARG A 206 30.99 -5.34 5.16
N VAL A 207 29.78 -5.77 4.80
CA VAL A 207 28.60 -5.73 5.64
C VAL A 207 28.09 -7.14 5.90
N ASN A 208 27.47 -7.34 7.06
CA ASN A 208 26.74 -8.57 7.35
C ASN A 208 25.24 -8.34 7.16
N ILE A 209 24.61 -9.24 6.40
CA ILE A 209 23.15 -9.30 6.26
C ILE A 209 22.66 -10.33 7.29
N PRO A 210 22.02 -9.91 8.39
CA PRO A 210 21.58 -10.86 9.41
C PRO A 210 20.46 -11.76 8.90
N ALA A 211 20.24 -12.89 9.60
CA ALA A 211 19.10 -13.76 9.32
C ALA A 211 17.78 -12.99 9.45
N GLY A 212 16.84 -13.23 8.53
CA GLY A 212 15.61 -12.46 8.47
C GLY A 212 15.77 -11.07 7.88
N ALA A 213 16.86 -10.79 7.16
CA ALA A 213 17.08 -9.55 6.42
C ALA A 213 17.47 -9.81 4.96
N LYS A 214 17.38 -8.79 4.13
CA LYS A 214 17.73 -8.79 2.71
C LYS A 214 18.33 -7.45 2.31
N LEU A 215 19.40 -7.47 1.50
CA LEU A 215 19.83 -6.29 0.76
C LEU A 215 18.79 -5.99 -0.34
N THR A 216 18.02 -4.93 -0.20
CA THR A 216 16.94 -4.57 -1.12
C THR A 216 17.41 -3.61 -2.21
N SER A 217 18.43 -2.81 -1.93
CA SER A 217 18.97 -1.84 -2.86
C SER A 217 20.44 -1.56 -2.58
N ALA A 218 21.22 -1.38 -3.64
CA ALA A 218 22.55 -0.79 -3.56
C ALA A 218 22.70 0.19 -4.72
N LYS A 219 22.96 1.47 -4.45
CA LYS A 219 22.91 2.57 -5.44
C LYS A 219 24.00 3.58 -5.17
N PHE A 220 24.70 4.01 -6.21
CA PHE A 220 25.51 5.22 -6.10
C PHE A 220 24.59 6.44 -6.13
N THR A 221 24.67 7.29 -5.10
CA THR A 221 23.84 8.50 -4.96
C THR A 221 24.63 9.79 -5.10
N PHE A 222 25.95 9.68 -5.22
CA PHE A 222 26.85 10.78 -5.48
C PHE A 222 28.04 10.31 -6.31
N TYR A 223 28.46 11.15 -7.24
CA TYR A 223 29.65 10.95 -8.07
C TYR A 223 30.28 12.29 -8.40
N GLN A 224 31.57 12.44 -8.13
CA GLN A 224 32.35 13.58 -8.57
C GLN A 224 33.73 13.12 -9.00
N SER A 225 34.04 13.25 -10.29
CA SER A 225 35.34 12.90 -10.86
C SER A 225 35.60 13.71 -12.12
N PRO A 226 36.87 13.94 -12.49
CA PRO A 226 37.22 14.35 -13.85
C PRO A 226 36.96 13.25 -14.89
N ASP A 227 37.01 11.98 -14.49
CA ASP A 227 36.68 10.85 -15.35
C ASP A 227 35.17 10.60 -15.36
N GLU A 228 34.63 10.02 -16.45
CA GLU A 228 33.19 9.73 -16.53
C GLU A 228 32.80 8.38 -15.91
N ILE A 229 33.77 7.51 -15.63
CA ILE A 229 33.56 6.12 -15.26
C ILE A 229 34.50 5.72 -14.12
N ALA A 230 33.96 5.14 -13.06
CA ALA A 230 34.66 4.36 -12.05
C ALA A 230 34.06 2.94 -11.95
N PHE A 231 34.63 2.10 -11.09
CA PHE A 231 34.39 0.66 -11.04
C PHE A 231 33.89 0.23 -9.67
N TYR A 232 33.01 -0.76 -9.67
CA TYR A 232 32.60 -1.44 -8.45
C TYR A 232 32.49 -2.95 -8.67
N ALA A 233 32.61 -3.70 -7.59
CA ALA A 233 32.17 -5.08 -7.53
C ALA A 233 31.75 -5.44 -6.11
N MET A 234 30.85 -6.42 -6.01
CA MET A 234 30.38 -6.98 -4.76
C MET A 234 30.57 -8.49 -4.82
N GLN A 235 31.10 -9.08 -3.76
CA GLN A 235 31.35 -10.50 -3.65
C GLN A 235 30.85 -11.01 -2.30
N ARG A 236 30.36 -12.25 -2.27
CA ARG A 236 30.01 -12.93 -1.02
C ARG A 236 31.22 -13.69 -0.46
N ALA A 237 32.02 -12.97 0.31
CA ALA A 237 33.21 -13.48 0.99
C ALA A 237 33.63 -12.51 2.09
N GLU A 238 34.46 -12.97 3.03
CA GLU A 238 35.03 -12.14 4.09
C GLU A 238 36.11 -11.17 3.60
N VAL A 239 36.70 -11.48 2.44
CA VAL A 239 37.76 -10.74 1.75
C VAL A 239 37.35 -10.57 0.29
N PHE A 240 38.00 -9.65 -0.42
CA PHE A 240 37.80 -9.51 -1.85
C PHE A 240 38.88 -10.28 -2.61
N ASP A 241 38.62 -11.55 -2.92
CA ASP A 241 39.53 -12.42 -3.67
C ASP A 241 39.04 -12.73 -5.09
N ALA A 242 37.98 -12.05 -5.54
CA ALA A 242 37.49 -12.14 -6.91
C ALA A 242 38.55 -11.66 -7.93
N GLY A 243 39.30 -10.61 -7.60
CA GLY A 243 40.24 -10.00 -8.56
C GLY A 243 39.50 -9.61 -9.83
N THR A 244 39.79 -10.29 -10.95
CA THR A 244 39.11 -10.12 -12.24
C THR A 244 38.12 -11.25 -12.57
N ASP A 245 37.97 -12.25 -11.71
CA ASP A 245 37.05 -13.38 -11.91
C ASP A 245 35.61 -12.97 -11.56
N VAL A 246 34.86 -12.62 -12.60
CA VAL A 246 33.45 -12.20 -12.49
C VAL A 246 32.53 -13.29 -11.94
N ASN A 247 32.92 -14.57 -12.03
CA ASN A 247 32.08 -15.66 -11.50
C ASN A 247 32.02 -15.68 -9.97
N LYS A 248 32.99 -15.02 -9.31
CA LYS A 248 32.99 -14.81 -7.86
C LYS A 248 32.19 -13.57 -7.45
N MET A 249 31.79 -12.73 -8.39
CA MET A 249 31.13 -11.47 -8.12
C MET A 249 29.60 -11.65 -8.14
N LEU A 250 28.93 -11.09 -7.15
CA LEU A 250 27.48 -11.00 -7.07
C LEU A 250 26.95 -9.94 -8.03
N SER A 251 27.61 -8.79 -8.07
CA SER A 251 27.31 -7.66 -8.95
C SER A 251 28.60 -6.90 -9.22
N TRP A 252 28.79 -6.41 -10.44
CA TRP A 252 30.00 -5.70 -10.84
C TRP A 252 29.73 -4.82 -12.06
N GLY A 253 30.56 -3.80 -12.25
CA GLY A 253 30.56 -3.00 -13.45
C GLY A 253 31.07 -1.59 -13.23
N HIS A 254 30.61 -0.71 -14.11
CA HIS A 254 30.96 0.70 -14.12
C HIS A 254 29.87 1.54 -13.46
N PHE A 255 30.25 2.68 -12.90
CA PHE A 255 29.33 3.73 -12.48
C PHE A 255 29.92 5.10 -12.80
N GLY A 256 29.05 6.06 -13.05
CA GLY A 256 29.38 7.44 -13.36
C GLY A 256 28.16 8.35 -13.22
N PRO A 257 28.21 9.60 -13.72
CA PRO A 257 27.10 10.54 -13.60
C PRO A 257 25.76 10.02 -14.14
N LYS A 258 25.80 9.17 -15.18
CA LYS A 258 24.61 8.57 -15.81
C LYS A 258 24.01 7.39 -15.03
N ASP A 259 24.78 6.81 -14.11
CA ASP A 259 24.39 5.63 -13.34
C ASP A 259 23.91 5.97 -11.92
N ILE A 260 23.89 7.25 -11.56
CA ILE A 260 23.37 7.72 -10.27
C ILE A 260 21.92 7.24 -10.08
N GLY A 261 21.68 6.55 -8.97
CA GLY A 261 20.38 5.95 -8.62
C GLY A 261 20.12 4.56 -9.21
N ARG A 262 20.98 4.03 -10.08
CA ARG A 262 20.83 2.66 -10.62
C ARG A 262 21.01 1.62 -9.51
N ASN A 263 20.02 0.75 -9.34
CA ASN A 263 20.10 -0.33 -8.36
C ASN A 263 20.98 -1.47 -8.88
N LEU A 264 22.15 -1.64 -8.27
CA LEU A 264 23.19 -2.57 -8.68
C LEU A 264 22.81 -4.04 -8.42
N VAL A 265 21.74 -4.29 -7.65
CA VAL A 265 21.30 -5.63 -7.26
C VAL A 265 19.89 -5.97 -7.72
N GLU A 266 19.29 -5.16 -8.58
CA GLU A 266 17.89 -5.31 -9.03
C GLU A 266 17.61 -6.65 -9.73
N SER A 267 18.56 -7.15 -10.52
CA SER A 267 18.43 -8.41 -11.25
C SER A 267 18.90 -9.64 -10.47
N ILE A 268 19.36 -9.46 -9.23
CA ILE A 268 19.93 -10.53 -8.41
C ILE A 268 18.81 -11.27 -7.67
N PRO A 269 18.76 -12.62 -7.72
CA PRO A 269 17.72 -13.36 -7.03
C PRO A 269 17.66 -13.09 -5.54
N ASP A 270 16.46 -13.01 -4.98
CA ASP A 270 16.23 -12.69 -3.55
C ASP A 270 17.01 -13.58 -2.59
N ALA A 271 17.02 -14.89 -2.81
CA ALA A 271 17.79 -15.83 -1.99
C ALA A 271 19.29 -15.46 -1.93
N SER A 272 19.80 -14.83 -3.00
CA SER A 272 21.17 -14.39 -3.06
C SER A 272 21.45 -13.13 -2.24
N LEU A 273 20.47 -12.24 -2.12
CA LEU A 273 20.59 -10.97 -1.40
C LEU A 273 20.46 -11.11 0.13
N ARG A 274 20.27 -12.34 0.61
CA ARG A 274 20.17 -12.70 2.02
C ARG A 274 21.43 -13.34 2.59
N LEU A 275 22.38 -13.71 1.72
CA LEU A 275 23.61 -14.38 2.17
C LEU A 275 24.66 -13.33 2.57
N SER A 276 25.37 -13.66 3.65
CA SER A 276 26.38 -12.83 4.30
C SER A 276 27.69 -13.61 4.42
N PRO A 277 28.85 -12.94 4.54
CA PRO A 277 29.10 -11.50 4.38
C PRO A 277 29.08 -11.04 2.93
N LEU A 278 28.83 -9.75 2.71
CA LEU A 278 28.95 -9.08 1.41
C LEU A 278 30.11 -8.08 1.46
N THR A 279 31.17 -8.36 0.72
CA THR A 279 32.32 -7.47 0.56
C THR A 279 32.18 -6.68 -0.73
N THR A 280 32.33 -5.37 -0.63
CA THR A 280 32.26 -4.40 -1.73
C THR A 280 33.64 -3.84 -2.00
N TRP A 281 33.95 -3.71 -3.28
CA TRP A 281 35.11 -3.03 -3.83
C TRP A 281 34.64 -1.84 -4.66
N VAL A 282 35.24 -0.67 -4.45
CA VAL A 282 35.04 0.53 -5.27
C VAL A 282 36.41 1.08 -5.67
N ASN A 283 36.58 1.42 -6.94
CA ASN A 283 37.87 1.91 -7.43
C ASN A 283 37.76 2.80 -8.66
N GLN A 284 38.80 3.58 -8.91
CA GLN A 284 39.08 4.23 -10.18
C GLN A 284 40.40 3.68 -10.74
N THR A 285 40.43 3.31 -12.02
CA THR A 285 41.66 2.78 -12.65
C THR A 285 42.58 3.89 -13.16
N GLY A 286 42.08 5.12 -13.26
CA GLY A 286 42.85 6.34 -13.54
C GLY A 286 43.61 6.87 -12.32
N THR A 287 44.46 7.88 -12.54
CA THR A 287 45.18 8.61 -11.47
C THR A 287 44.39 9.82 -10.94
N LEU A 288 43.21 10.08 -11.50
CA LEU A 288 42.34 11.17 -11.08
C LEU A 288 41.36 10.66 -10.03
N LYS A 289 41.19 11.46 -8.99
CA LYS A 289 40.37 11.11 -7.82
C LYS A 289 38.90 11.11 -8.17
N THR A 290 38.21 10.06 -7.74
CA THR A 290 36.76 9.91 -7.87
C THR A 290 36.13 9.83 -6.49
N LYS A 291 35.27 10.79 -6.18
CA LYS A 291 34.47 10.79 -4.95
C LYS A 291 33.13 10.11 -5.20
N TYR A 292 32.70 9.27 -4.26
CA TYR A 292 31.44 8.53 -4.38
C TYR A 292 30.69 8.45 -3.04
N VAL A 293 29.39 8.17 -3.15
CA VAL A 293 28.57 7.66 -2.04
C VAL A 293 27.77 6.47 -2.55
N LEU A 294 27.94 5.32 -1.91
CA LEU A 294 27.16 4.12 -2.11
C LEU A 294 26.12 3.99 -0.98
N GLN A 295 24.84 4.11 -1.34
CA GLN A 295 23.71 3.75 -0.50
C GLN A 295 23.51 2.23 -0.56
N MET A 296 23.43 1.57 0.59
CA MET A 296 23.00 0.18 0.73
C MET A 296 21.80 0.12 1.66
N ASP A 297 20.68 -0.40 1.19
CA ASP A 297 19.46 -0.61 1.98
C ASP A 297 19.35 -2.07 2.35
N VAL A 298 19.43 -2.36 3.65
CA VAL A 298 19.14 -3.69 4.17
C VAL A 298 17.83 -3.62 4.92
N THR A 299 16.89 -4.46 4.57
CA THR A 299 15.54 -4.45 5.14
C THR A 299 15.33 -5.77 5.87
N LEU A 300 14.83 -5.71 7.10
CA LEU A 300 14.34 -6.90 7.81
C LEU A 300 13.11 -7.43 7.08
N ASP A 301 12.86 -8.73 7.14
CA ASP A 301 11.64 -9.34 6.60
C ASP A 301 10.39 -8.81 7.29
N SER A 302 10.51 -8.43 8.57
CA SER A 302 9.48 -7.68 9.30
C SER A 302 9.18 -6.30 8.71
N ASP A 303 10.15 -5.71 8.01
CA ASP A 303 10.11 -4.34 7.51
C ASP A 303 9.95 -4.29 5.98
N ALA A 304 10.07 -5.44 5.29
CA ALA A 304 9.96 -5.58 3.83
C ALA A 304 8.56 -5.21 3.31
N GLY A 305 7.57 -5.13 4.19
CA GLY A 305 6.27 -4.52 3.93
C GLY A 305 6.27 -3.00 3.78
N ASN A 306 7.43 -2.32 3.77
CA ASN A 306 7.51 -0.86 3.63
C ASN A 306 8.25 -0.38 2.37
N GLY A 307 8.46 -1.27 1.38
CA GLY A 307 9.14 -0.93 0.13
C GLY A 307 8.99 -1.95 -1.01
N THR A 308 8.06 -1.65 -1.93
CA THR A 308 7.90 -2.14 -3.32
C THR A 308 7.19 -3.48 -3.61
N SER A 309 6.24 -3.34 -4.54
CA SER A 309 5.48 -4.31 -5.37
C SER A 309 4.46 -5.25 -4.69
N THR A 310 3.19 -4.90 -4.91
CA THR A 310 2.06 -5.78 -5.30
C THR A 310 2.07 -7.21 -4.75
N ASP A 311 1.04 -7.49 -3.93
CA ASP A 311 0.55 -8.85 -3.63
C ASP A 311 1.30 -9.61 -2.52
N GLN A 312 1.54 -8.97 -1.38
CA GLN A 312 2.12 -9.63 -0.21
C GLN A 312 1.15 -9.68 0.97
N VAL A 313 0.66 -10.90 1.22
CA VAL A 313 0.13 -11.36 2.50
C VAL A 313 1.04 -10.85 3.63
N MET A 314 0.53 -9.94 4.47
CA MET A 314 1.13 -9.58 5.76
C MET A 314 1.02 -10.79 6.70
N THR A 315 1.86 -11.79 6.48
CA THR A 315 2.18 -12.78 7.52
C THR A 315 3.09 -12.10 8.53
N SER A 316 2.49 -11.46 9.53
CA SER A 316 3.15 -11.36 10.83
C SER A 316 3.31 -12.78 11.36
N VAL A 317 4.50 -13.36 11.17
CA VAL A 317 4.88 -14.59 11.85
C VAL A 317 5.21 -14.22 13.30
N MET A 318 4.47 -14.84 14.23
CA MET A 318 4.67 -14.84 15.69
C MET A 318 3.98 -13.74 16.50
N GLY A 319 2.68 -13.63 16.32
CA GLY A 319 1.77 -13.65 17.47
C GLY A 319 1.46 -15.08 17.89
N SER A 320 2.45 -15.86 18.32
CA SER A 320 2.15 -16.78 19.43
C SER A 320 1.76 -15.85 20.57
N ALA A 321 0.57 -16.03 21.17
CA ALA A 321 0.31 -15.47 22.47
C ALA A 321 1.22 -16.17 23.50
N THR A 322 2.49 -15.84 23.45
CA THR A 322 3.41 -15.86 24.57
C THR A 322 3.74 -14.41 24.86
N ASN A 323 2.82 -13.74 25.59
CA ASN A 323 3.08 -12.57 26.43
C ASN A 323 3.78 -11.34 25.81
N SER A 324 3.28 -10.82 24.68
CA SER A 324 3.53 -9.42 24.33
C SER A 324 2.21 -8.73 23.97
N TYR A 325 1.48 -8.32 25.00
CA TYR A 325 0.30 -7.47 24.90
C TYR A 325 0.73 -6.05 24.49
N ARG A 326 0.89 -5.78 23.20
CA ARG A 326 1.10 -4.42 22.66
C ARG A 326 0.10 -4.15 21.53
N SER A 327 -0.48 -2.96 21.55
CA SER A 327 -1.40 -2.44 20.54
C SER A 327 -0.65 -2.13 19.24
N GLU A 328 -1.15 -2.62 18.09
CA GLU A 328 -0.53 -2.44 16.78
C GLU A 328 -1.39 -1.53 15.86
N ILE A 329 -0.73 -0.75 15.00
CA ILE A 329 -1.39 -0.04 13.89
C ILE A 329 -0.85 -0.64 12.60
N VAL A 330 -1.74 -1.20 11.79
CA VAL A 330 -1.42 -1.95 10.58
C VAL A 330 -2.13 -1.30 9.40
N SER A 331 -1.41 -1.06 8.32
CA SER A 331 -1.99 -0.57 7.08
C SER A 331 -1.72 -1.57 5.97
N GLY A 332 -2.77 -2.02 5.28
CA GLY A 332 -2.61 -2.84 4.09
C GLY A 332 -2.09 -2.00 2.90
N LEU A 333 -1.41 -2.67 1.99
CA LEU A 333 -0.77 -2.11 0.81
C LEU A 333 -1.18 -2.90 -0.43
N GLY A 334 -2.22 -2.44 -1.12
CA GLY A 334 -2.62 -3.04 -2.38
C GLY A 334 -4.13 -3.10 -2.55
N LYS A 335 -4.59 -4.11 -3.28
CA LYS A 335 -6.02 -4.36 -3.53
C LYS A 335 -6.60 -5.45 -2.63
N LEU A 336 -5.75 -6.34 -2.10
CA LEU A 336 -6.15 -7.46 -1.26
C LEU A 336 -5.07 -7.71 -0.20
N ASP A 337 -5.30 -7.16 0.98
CA ASP A 337 -4.40 -7.24 2.11
C ASP A 337 -4.95 -8.16 3.19
N LYS A 338 -4.05 -8.94 3.80
CA LYS A 338 -4.42 -9.97 4.78
C LYS A 338 -3.58 -9.88 6.04
N PHE A 339 -4.24 -9.70 7.17
CA PHE A 339 -3.67 -9.79 8.51
C PHE A 339 -4.07 -11.10 9.19
N SER A 340 -3.21 -11.71 10.00
CA SER A 340 -3.49 -13.04 10.61
C SER A 340 -3.27 -13.06 12.13
N TYR A 341 -4.23 -13.63 12.85
CA TYR A 341 -4.18 -13.96 14.27
C TYR A 341 -4.06 -15.48 14.46
N ASN A 342 -3.14 -15.91 15.34
CA ASN A 342 -3.09 -17.29 15.80
C ASN A 342 -4.00 -17.52 17.02
N ALA A 343 -5.28 -17.16 16.86
CA ALA A 343 -6.33 -17.31 17.85
C ALA A 343 -7.67 -17.46 17.14
N ALA A 344 -8.69 -17.97 17.84
CA ALA A 344 -10.04 -18.01 17.29
C ALA A 344 -10.65 -16.60 17.30
N ALA A 345 -11.45 -16.24 16.30
CA ALA A 345 -12.05 -14.91 16.20
C ALA A 345 -12.91 -14.53 17.42
N ASP A 346 -13.47 -15.53 18.12
CA ASP A 346 -14.30 -15.31 19.30
C ASP A 346 -13.49 -14.81 20.52
N SER A 347 -12.16 -14.89 20.49
CA SER A 347 -11.29 -14.34 21.56
C SER A 347 -11.11 -12.82 21.48
N VAL A 348 -11.60 -12.19 20.41
CA VAL A 348 -11.52 -10.75 20.18
C VAL A 348 -12.90 -10.13 19.97
N SER A 349 -12.99 -8.82 20.10
CA SER A 349 -14.10 -8.02 19.58
C SER A 349 -13.60 -7.20 18.39
N ILE A 350 -14.38 -7.19 17.30
CA ILE A 350 -14.01 -6.51 16.05
C ILE A 350 -15.05 -5.45 15.75
N THR A 351 -14.60 -4.24 15.46
CA THR A 351 -15.47 -3.15 14.99
C THR A 351 -14.85 -2.51 13.76
N ASN A 352 -15.64 -2.29 12.72
CA ASN A 352 -15.22 -1.52 11.55
C ASN A 352 -15.86 -0.14 11.60
N SER A 353 -15.05 0.91 11.66
CA SER A 353 -15.52 2.30 11.67
C SER A 353 -14.73 3.10 10.65
N ALA A 354 -15.44 3.63 9.65
CA ALA A 354 -14.88 4.45 8.58
C ALA A 354 -13.65 3.82 7.88
N GLY A 355 -13.68 2.50 7.65
CA GLY A 355 -12.60 1.77 6.98
C GLY A 355 -11.41 1.41 7.87
N VAL A 356 -11.50 1.71 9.17
CA VAL A 356 -10.54 1.25 10.18
C VAL A 356 -11.15 0.12 10.99
N VAL A 357 -10.56 -1.06 10.87
CA VAL A 357 -10.91 -2.26 11.63
C VAL A 357 -10.17 -2.22 12.95
N THR A 358 -10.91 -2.11 14.05
CA THR A 358 -10.37 -2.20 15.39
C THR A 358 -10.57 -3.60 15.93
N VAL A 359 -9.49 -4.29 16.27
CA VAL A 359 -9.51 -5.63 16.87
C VAL A 359 -9.03 -5.51 18.31
N ARG A 360 -9.92 -5.78 19.27
CA ARG A 360 -9.61 -5.71 20.70
C ARG A 360 -9.65 -7.10 21.30
N SER A 361 -8.58 -7.50 21.99
CA SER A 361 -8.54 -8.73 22.78
C SER A 361 -9.57 -8.68 23.92
N LYS A 362 -10.30 -9.77 24.14
CA LYS A 362 -11.20 -9.89 25.32
C LYS A 362 -10.45 -10.18 26.62
N MET A 363 -9.19 -10.57 26.52
CA MET A 363 -8.35 -10.96 27.65
C MET A 363 -7.40 -9.84 28.12
N SER A 364 -7.35 -8.72 27.38
CA SER A 364 -6.47 -7.58 27.67
C SER A 364 -7.09 -6.25 27.24
N THR A 365 -6.45 -5.14 27.59
CA THR A 365 -6.87 -3.79 27.15
C THR A 365 -6.35 -3.39 25.78
N GLU A 366 -5.40 -4.16 25.23
CA GLU A 366 -4.75 -3.91 23.93
C GLU A 366 -5.72 -3.95 22.75
N VAL A 367 -5.39 -3.14 21.74
CA VAL A 367 -6.18 -2.89 20.56
C VAL A 367 -5.29 -2.80 19.34
N ASP A 368 -5.64 -3.53 18.29
CA ASP A 368 -5.05 -3.34 16.97
C ASP A 368 -5.97 -2.49 16.11
N GLN A 369 -5.40 -1.57 15.33
CA GLN A 369 -6.11 -0.75 14.35
C GLN A 369 -5.58 -1.08 12.96
N LEU A 370 -6.44 -1.65 12.13
CA LEU A 370 -6.10 -2.10 10.78
C LEU A 370 -6.81 -1.19 9.76
N SER A 371 -6.08 -0.48 8.92
CA SER A 371 -6.63 0.31 7.81
C SER A 371 -6.22 -0.30 6.47
N GLY A 372 -7.10 -0.26 5.47
CA GLY A 372 -6.79 -0.84 4.14
C GLY A 372 -6.46 -2.34 4.17
N VAL A 373 -6.94 -3.08 5.19
CA VAL A 373 -6.78 -4.54 5.30
C VAL A 373 -8.10 -5.20 4.92
N GLU A 374 -8.16 -5.86 3.77
CA GLU A 374 -9.37 -6.49 3.27
C GLU A 374 -9.69 -7.83 3.94
N ARG A 375 -8.72 -8.48 4.59
CA ARG A 375 -8.86 -9.81 5.20
C ARG A 375 -8.20 -9.87 6.58
N VAL A 376 -8.93 -10.35 7.57
CA VAL A 376 -8.36 -10.72 8.88
C VAL A 376 -8.62 -12.21 9.11
N LYS A 377 -7.55 -13.00 9.10
CA LYS A 377 -7.58 -14.45 9.29
C LYS A 377 -7.39 -14.79 10.76
N PHE A 378 -8.25 -15.66 11.28
CA PHE A 378 -8.13 -16.32 12.57
C PHE A 378 -7.86 -17.82 12.36
N SER A 379 -7.63 -18.54 13.45
CA SER A 379 -7.41 -19.99 13.38
C SER A 379 -8.67 -20.78 12.97
N ASP A 380 -9.86 -20.20 13.17
CA ASP A 380 -11.16 -20.81 12.90
C ASP A 380 -11.89 -20.26 11.66
N LYS A 381 -11.67 -19.00 11.29
CA LYS A 381 -12.34 -18.32 10.15
C LYS A 381 -11.56 -17.11 9.65
N THR A 382 -11.91 -16.59 8.48
CA THR A 382 -11.43 -15.30 7.96
C THR A 382 -12.58 -14.31 7.90
N ILE A 383 -12.32 -13.05 8.21
CA ILE A 383 -13.29 -11.94 8.11
C ILE A 383 -12.83 -10.99 7.02
N ALA A 384 -13.68 -10.73 6.03
CA ALA A 384 -13.41 -9.81 4.93
C ALA A 384 -14.03 -8.42 5.17
N PHE A 385 -13.34 -7.35 4.76
CA PHE A 385 -13.74 -5.95 4.97
C PHE A 385 -13.94 -5.15 3.68
N ASP A 386 -13.65 -5.72 2.51
CA ASP A 386 -13.96 -5.21 1.18
C ASP A 386 -15.46 -5.37 0.85
N LEU A 387 -16.32 -4.71 1.62
CA LEU A 387 -17.78 -4.80 1.46
C LEU A 387 -18.24 -4.38 0.06
N ASP A 388 -17.54 -3.48 -0.62
CA ASP A 388 -17.82 -3.12 -2.01
C ASP A 388 -16.99 -3.90 -3.04
N GLY A 389 -15.96 -4.61 -2.58
CA GLY A 389 -15.05 -5.43 -3.39
C GLY A 389 -15.51 -6.87 -3.54
N ASN A 390 -14.55 -7.77 -3.72
CA ASN A 390 -14.77 -9.15 -4.15
C ASN A 390 -15.56 -9.97 -3.13
N ALA A 391 -15.24 -9.87 -1.83
CA ALA A 391 -15.99 -10.63 -0.83
C ALA A 391 -17.42 -10.10 -0.68
N GLY A 392 -17.59 -8.79 -0.79
CA GLY A 392 -18.90 -8.16 -0.89
C GLY A 392 -19.73 -8.68 -2.06
N GLN A 393 -19.12 -8.78 -3.25
CA GLN A 393 -19.76 -9.33 -4.45
C GLN A 393 -20.18 -10.79 -4.22
N ALA A 394 -19.28 -11.63 -3.69
CA ALA A 394 -19.56 -13.03 -3.37
C ALA A 394 -20.76 -13.16 -2.42
N TYR A 395 -20.79 -12.38 -1.34
CA TYR A 395 -21.89 -12.38 -0.39
C TYR A 395 -23.21 -11.92 -1.04
N ARG A 396 -23.18 -10.82 -1.78
CA ARG A 396 -24.38 -10.23 -2.40
C ARG A 396 -25.00 -11.15 -3.45
N ILE A 397 -24.19 -11.75 -4.32
CA ILE A 397 -24.70 -12.66 -5.36
C ILE A 397 -25.29 -13.93 -4.75
N TYR A 398 -24.69 -14.43 -3.66
CA TYR A 398 -25.19 -15.59 -2.91
C TYR A 398 -26.56 -15.29 -2.29
N LYS A 399 -26.66 -14.17 -1.56
CA LYS A 399 -27.92 -13.73 -0.96
C LYS A 399 -28.99 -13.43 -2.03
N ALA A 400 -28.62 -12.81 -3.15
CA ALA A 400 -29.55 -12.51 -4.25
C ALA A 400 -30.10 -13.80 -4.89
N ALA A 401 -29.24 -14.79 -5.11
CA ALA A 401 -29.63 -16.06 -5.72
C ALA A 401 -30.56 -16.87 -4.80
N PHE A 402 -30.20 -17.04 -3.54
CA PHE A 402 -30.86 -18.03 -2.67
C PHE A 402 -31.71 -17.46 -1.55
N GLY A 403 -31.69 -16.14 -1.32
CA GLY A 403 -32.53 -15.47 -0.33
C GLY A 403 -32.14 -15.76 1.13
N ARG A 404 -30.97 -16.37 1.37
CA ARG A 404 -30.46 -16.70 2.72
C ARG A 404 -29.11 -16.03 2.99
N ASN A 405 -28.82 -15.82 4.28
CA ASN A 405 -27.51 -15.34 4.73
C ASN A 405 -26.49 -16.49 4.68
N PRO A 406 -25.44 -16.44 3.83
CA PRO A 406 -24.45 -17.51 3.74
C PRO A 406 -23.58 -17.64 5.01
N ILE A 407 -23.47 -16.60 5.83
CA ILE A 407 -22.68 -16.64 7.09
C ILE A 407 -23.25 -17.66 8.08
N GLU A 408 -24.57 -17.82 8.13
CA GLU A 408 -25.24 -18.72 9.08
C GLU A 408 -25.46 -20.13 8.52
N GLY A 409 -25.32 -20.32 7.20
CA GLY A 409 -25.73 -21.56 6.54
C GLY A 409 -24.66 -22.24 5.69
N ASP A 410 -23.64 -21.52 5.21
CA ASP A 410 -22.61 -22.07 4.30
C ASP A 410 -21.37 -21.17 4.17
N MET A 411 -20.64 -20.96 5.27
CA MET A 411 -19.40 -20.16 5.26
C MET A 411 -18.31 -20.74 4.36
N ALA A 412 -18.28 -22.07 4.17
CA ALA A 412 -17.30 -22.73 3.31
C ALA A 412 -17.63 -22.52 1.83
N GLY A 413 -18.90 -22.63 1.43
CA GLY A 413 -19.34 -22.28 0.09
C GLY A 413 -19.15 -20.80 -0.19
N LEU A 414 -19.37 -19.90 0.77
CA LEU A 414 -19.02 -18.49 0.62
C LEU A 414 -17.53 -18.30 0.30
N GLY A 415 -16.64 -18.97 1.05
CA GLY A 415 -15.20 -18.90 0.81
C GLY A 415 -14.75 -19.43 -0.55
N TYR A 416 -15.44 -20.44 -1.09
CA TYR A 416 -15.21 -20.91 -2.47
C TYR A 416 -15.45 -19.80 -3.49
N TRP A 417 -16.55 -19.04 -3.35
CA TRP A 417 -16.85 -17.94 -4.27
C TRP A 417 -15.95 -16.73 -4.07
N VAL A 418 -15.63 -16.39 -2.83
CA VAL A 418 -14.64 -15.33 -2.53
C VAL A 418 -13.31 -15.66 -3.22
N SER A 419 -12.80 -16.89 -3.06
CA SER A 419 -11.55 -17.33 -3.69
C SER A 419 -11.59 -17.23 -5.21
N HIS A 420 -12.69 -17.66 -5.86
CA HIS A 420 -12.80 -17.56 -7.31
C HIS A 420 -12.89 -16.13 -7.84
N ILE A 421 -13.61 -15.24 -7.16
CA ILE A 421 -13.69 -13.83 -7.55
C ILE A 421 -12.35 -13.12 -7.28
N ASP A 422 -11.69 -13.42 -6.17
CA ASP A 422 -10.33 -12.94 -5.87
C ASP A 422 -9.32 -13.35 -6.96
N ASN A 423 -9.52 -14.51 -7.60
CA ASN A 423 -8.74 -14.98 -8.75
C ASN A 423 -9.27 -14.49 -10.12
N GLY A 424 -10.14 -13.48 -10.14
CA GLY A 424 -10.59 -12.79 -11.35
C GLY A 424 -11.84 -13.36 -12.03
N MET A 425 -12.61 -14.24 -11.37
CA MET A 425 -13.91 -14.69 -11.89
C MET A 425 -14.93 -13.54 -11.86
N ASP A 426 -15.55 -13.27 -13.01
CA ASP A 426 -16.59 -12.25 -13.13
C ASP A 426 -17.88 -12.65 -12.40
N VAL A 427 -18.56 -11.69 -11.78
CA VAL A 427 -19.80 -11.94 -11.00
C VAL A 427 -20.94 -12.50 -11.86
N VAL A 428 -20.98 -12.22 -13.16
CA VAL A 428 -21.96 -12.78 -14.10
C VAL A 428 -21.70 -14.27 -14.33
N GLU A 429 -20.45 -14.72 -14.29
CA GLU A 429 -20.08 -16.14 -14.33
C GLU A 429 -20.49 -16.84 -13.03
N VAL A 430 -20.27 -16.21 -11.88
CA VAL A 430 -20.76 -16.73 -10.58
C VAL A 430 -22.29 -16.88 -10.59
N ALA A 431 -23.00 -15.87 -11.10
CA ALA A 431 -24.45 -15.91 -11.27
C ALA A 431 -24.91 -17.08 -12.17
N ALA A 432 -24.17 -17.37 -13.24
CA ALA A 432 -24.47 -18.50 -14.12
C ALA A 432 -24.35 -19.83 -13.36
N ARG A 433 -23.27 -20.01 -12.59
CA ARG A 433 -23.05 -21.23 -11.80
C ARG A 433 -24.07 -21.42 -10.69
N PHE A 434 -24.59 -20.34 -10.11
CA PHE A 434 -25.71 -20.41 -9.18
C PHE A 434 -26.99 -20.84 -9.86
N ILE A 435 -27.32 -20.29 -11.02
CA ILE A 435 -28.51 -20.69 -11.78
C ILE A 435 -28.46 -22.18 -12.17
N ASP A 436 -27.27 -22.70 -12.49
CA ASP A 436 -27.08 -24.09 -12.87
C ASP A 436 -27.04 -25.07 -11.66
N SER A 437 -27.09 -24.55 -10.44
CA SER A 437 -26.99 -25.36 -9.22
C SER A 437 -28.28 -26.12 -8.89
N ASN A 438 -28.14 -27.26 -8.20
CA ASN A 438 -29.29 -28.00 -7.66
C ASN A 438 -30.11 -27.19 -6.65
N GLU A 439 -29.46 -26.29 -5.89
CA GLU A 439 -30.13 -25.41 -4.93
C GLU A 439 -31.06 -24.43 -5.65
N PHE A 440 -30.59 -23.81 -6.74
CA PHE A 440 -31.42 -22.95 -7.57
C PHE A 440 -32.61 -23.70 -8.16
N GLY A 441 -32.39 -24.90 -8.72
CA GLY A 441 -33.48 -25.75 -9.22
C GLY A 441 -34.52 -26.13 -8.15
N SER A 442 -34.10 -26.23 -6.89
CA SER A 442 -35.00 -26.51 -5.76
C SER A 442 -35.81 -25.27 -5.33
N LEU A 443 -35.21 -24.07 -5.39
CA LEU A 443 -35.83 -22.82 -4.96
C LEU A 443 -36.71 -22.15 -6.03
N TYR A 444 -36.31 -22.26 -7.30
CA TYR A 444 -36.98 -21.64 -8.44
C TYR A 444 -37.78 -22.65 -9.28
N GLY A 445 -37.57 -23.95 -9.07
CA GLY A 445 -38.12 -25.02 -9.91
C GLY A 445 -37.21 -25.36 -11.09
N LYS A 446 -37.51 -26.47 -11.78
CA LYS A 446 -36.64 -26.98 -12.86
C LYS A 446 -36.57 -26.08 -14.10
N ASN A 447 -37.63 -25.32 -14.38
CA ASN A 447 -37.73 -24.44 -15.55
C ASN A 447 -38.63 -23.23 -15.21
N PRO A 448 -38.19 -22.30 -14.35
CA PRO A 448 -38.99 -21.13 -14.00
C PRO A 448 -39.24 -20.27 -15.23
N SER A 449 -40.40 -19.60 -15.31
CA SER A 449 -40.60 -18.52 -16.28
C SER A 449 -39.74 -17.31 -15.92
N ASN A 450 -39.56 -16.36 -16.85
CA ASN A 450 -38.85 -15.11 -16.54
C ASN A 450 -39.57 -14.30 -15.45
N ALA A 451 -40.90 -14.36 -15.40
CA ALA A 451 -41.69 -13.71 -14.36
C ALA A 451 -41.48 -14.36 -12.97
N ASP A 452 -41.45 -15.69 -12.90
CA ASP A 452 -41.19 -16.42 -11.64
C ASP A 452 -39.78 -16.14 -11.13
N PHE A 453 -38.79 -16.20 -12.03
CA PHE A 453 -37.40 -15.87 -11.74
C PHE A 453 -37.27 -14.46 -11.17
N LEU A 454 -37.81 -13.46 -11.88
CA LEU A 454 -37.70 -12.06 -11.48
C LEU A 454 -38.40 -11.81 -10.14
N SER A 455 -39.57 -12.40 -9.92
CA SER A 455 -40.31 -12.27 -8.65
C SER A 455 -39.49 -12.77 -7.46
N LYS A 456 -38.79 -13.90 -7.63
CA LYS A 456 -37.91 -14.46 -6.59
C LYS A 456 -36.66 -13.61 -6.36
N VAL A 457 -36.00 -13.13 -7.41
CA VAL A 457 -34.83 -12.24 -7.28
C VAL A 457 -35.21 -10.96 -6.54
N TYR A 458 -36.33 -10.33 -6.89
CA TYR A 458 -36.86 -9.17 -6.17
C TYR A 458 -37.09 -9.48 -4.69
N SER A 459 -37.74 -10.60 -4.39
CA SER A 459 -37.98 -11.03 -3.01
C SER A 459 -36.68 -11.22 -2.22
N ASN A 460 -35.66 -11.85 -2.81
CA ASN A 460 -34.40 -12.16 -2.15
C ASN A 460 -33.55 -10.91 -1.88
N VAL A 461 -33.57 -9.97 -2.82
CA VAL A 461 -32.74 -8.77 -2.81
C VAL A 461 -33.39 -7.67 -1.99
N LEU A 462 -34.67 -7.39 -2.23
CA LEU A 462 -35.38 -6.25 -1.64
C LEU A 462 -36.26 -6.60 -0.44
N GLY A 463 -36.53 -7.89 -0.19
CA GLY A 463 -37.40 -8.32 0.91
C GLY A 463 -38.86 -7.85 0.79
N ARG A 464 -39.26 -7.36 -0.39
CA ARG A 464 -40.60 -6.83 -0.68
C ARG A 464 -41.09 -7.29 -2.05
N LEU A 465 -42.39 -7.14 -2.28
CA LEU A 465 -42.96 -7.30 -3.62
C LEU A 465 -42.42 -6.19 -4.55
N PRO A 466 -42.17 -6.52 -5.83
CA PRO A 466 -41.75 -5.53 -6.80
C PRO A 466 -42.87 -4.52 -7.06
N ASP A 467 -42.51 -3.28 -7.37
CA ASP A 467 -43.48 -2.34 -7.93
C ASP A 467 -43.83 -2.76 -9.36
N GLN A 468 -45.09 -2.53 -9.76
CA GLN A 468 -45.60 -3.05 -11.04
C GLN A 468 -44.85 -2.47 -12.25
N GLY A 469 -44.41 -1.21 -12.16
CA GLY A 469 -43.70 -0.52 -13.24
C GLY A 469 -42.30 -1.09 -13.47
N GLY A 470 -41.49 -1.15 -12.42
CA GLY A 470 -40.14 -1.73 -12.43
C GLY A 470 -40.15 -3.21 -12.80
N PHE A 471 -41.09 -3.99 -12.27
CA PHE A 471 -41.25 -5.40 -12.64
C PHE A 471 -41.51 -5.57 -14.13
N SER A 472 -42.44 -4.79 -14.68
CA SER A 472 -42.82 -4.87 -16.10
C SER A 472 -41.66 -4.49 -17.01
N TRP A 473 -40.90 -3.46 -16.63
CA TRP A 473 -39.71 -3.05 -17.37
C TRP A 473 -38.62 -4.14 -17.37
N TRP A 474 -38.28 -4.69 -16.20
CA TRP A 474 -37.27 -5.75 -16.12
C TRP A 474 -37.69 -7.04 -16.83
N LEU A 475 -38.99 -7.37 -16.78
CA LEU A 475 -39.53 -8.52 -17.49
C LEU A 475 -39.45 -8.31 -19.02
N ASP A 476 -39.76 -7.11 -19.51
CA ASP A 476 -39.55 -6.76 -20.91
C ASP A 476 -38.07 -6.90 -21.29
N GLN A 477 -37.16 -6.34 -20.50
CA GLN A 477 -35.71 -6.47 -20.75
C GLN A 477 -35.26 -7.93 -20.79
N LEU A 478 -35.70 -8.78 -19.85
CA LEU A 478 -35.40 -10.22 -19.84
C LEU A 478 -35.91 -10.97 -21.08
N ASN A 479 -37.01 -10.49 -21.68
CA ASN A 479 -37.66 -11.14 -22.81
C ASN A 479 -37.15 -10.65 -24.17
N THR A 480 -36.75 -9.37 -24.26
CA THR A 480 -36.48 -8.71 -25.55
C THR A 480 -35.04 -8.24 -25.71
N ASN A 481 -34.31 -8.00 -24.62
CA ASN A 481 -32.94 -7.48 -24.67
C ASN A 481 -31.90 -8.63 -24.60
N PRO A 482 -31.13 -8.89 -25.66
CA PRO A 482 -30.15 -9.97 -25.69
C PRO A 482 -29.01 -9.82 -24.67
N GLU A 483 -28.76 -8.60 -24.16
CA GLU A 483 -27.74 -8.35 -23.13
C GLU A 483 -28.25 -8.65 -21.72
N LYS A 484 -29.57 -8.72 -21.50
CA LYS A 484 -30.21 -8.94 -20.19
C LYS A 484 -30.63 -10.40 -20.01
N SER A 485 -29.66 -11.30 -20.10
CA SER A 485 -29.85 -12.70 -19.70
C SER A 485 -30.12 -12.86 -18.19
N ARG A 486 -30.69 -14.00 -17.76
CA ARG A 486 -30.95 -14.27 -16.32
C ARG A 486 -29.71 -14.11 -15.44
N ARG A 487 -28.55 -14.61 -15.90
CA ARG A 487 -27.27 -14.44 -15.19
C ARG A 487 -26.88 -12.97 -15.04
N LYS A 488 -27.08 -12.16 -16.09
CA LYS A 488 -26.77 -10.73 -16.05
C LYS A 488 -27.74 -9.98 -15.13
N VAL A 489 -29.03 -10.29 -15.20
CA VAL A 489 -30.04 -9.66 -14.34
C VAL A 489 -29.82 -10.03 -12.88
N LEU A 490 -29.50 -11.28 -12.56
CA LEU A 490 -29.17 -11.66 -11.18
C LEU A 490 -27.96 -10.87 -10.65
N ALA A 491 -26.90 -10.74 -11.45
CA ALA A 491 -25.73 -9.92 -11.12
C ALA A 491 -26.05 -8.42 -10.99
N ASP A 492 -26.90 -7.87 -11.86
CA ASP A 492 -27.33 -6.47 -11.78
C ASP A 492 -28.11 -6.19 -10.49
N PHE A 493 -29.01 -7.10 -10.11
CA PHE A 493 -29.76 -6.99 -8.87
C PHE A 493 -28.84 -7.13 -7.65
N SER A 494 -27.90 -8.08 -7.67
CA SER A 494 -26.94 -8.24 -6.57
C SER A 494 -26.08 -7.01 -6.37
N GLU A 495 -25.68 -6.34 -7.45
CA GLU A 495 -24.81 -5.16 -7.41
C GLU A 495 -25.57 -3.82 -7.41
N SER A 496 -26.90 -3.86 -7.32
CA SER A 496 -27.72 -2.65 -7.18
C SER A 496 -27.37 -1.88 -5.90
N LEU A 497 -27.43 -0.54 -5.97
CA LEU A 497 -27.13 0.33 -4.83
C LEU A 497 -27.99 -0.01 -3.59
N GLU A 498 -29.27 -0.28 -3.80
CA GLU A 498 -30.22 -0.68 -2.74
C GLU A 498 -29.74 -1.96 -2.03
N ASN A 499 -29.30 -2.98 -2.79
CA ASN A 499 -28.79 -4.22 -2.20
C ASN A 499 -27.45 -4.01 -1.49
N LYS A 500 -26.54 -3.21 -2.06
CA LYS A 500 -25.24 -2.88 -1.42
C LYS A 500 -25.45 -2.22 -0.06
N GLN A 501 -26.35 -1.24 0.03
CA GLN A 501 -26.69 -0.57 1.28
C GLN A 501 -27.35 -1.51 2.30
N ALA A 502 -28.28 -2.35 1.84
CA ALA A 502 -28.94 -3.34 2.69
C ALA A 502 -27.92 -4.35 3.27
N VAL A 503 -27.00 -4.84 2.43
CA VAL A 503 -25.95 -5.76 2.86
C VAL A 503 -24.94 -5.09 3.78
N ALA A 504 -24.48 -3.86 3.49
CA ALA A 504 -23.57 -3.14 4.36
C ALA A 504 -24.11 -2.98 5.80
N THR A 505 -25.43 -2.87 5.96
CA THR A 505 -26.08 -2.84 7.28
C THR A 505 -26.00 -4.19 8.01
N LEU A 506 -26.00 -5.31 7.28
CA LEU A 506 -25.93 -6.67 7.83
C LEU A 506 -24.51 -7.10 8.21
N VAL A 507 -23.52 -6.72 7.39
CA VAL A 507 -22.12 -7.18 7.49
C VAL A 507 -21.13 -6.03 7.69
N GLY A 508 -21.58 -4.91 8.27
CA GLY A 508 -20.77 -3.70 8.43
C GLY A 508 -19.45 -3.93 9.18
N ASN A 509 -19.43 -4.88 10.11
CA ASN A 509 -18.23 -5.30 10.85
C ASN A 509 -17.40 -6.40 10.14
N GLY A 510 -17.69 -6.69 8.88
CA GLY A 510 -17.01 -7.66 8.04
C GLY A 510 -17.83 -8.91 7.74
N ILE A 511 -17.37 -9.65 6.74
CA ILE A 511 -17.99 -10.87 6.20
C ILE A 511 -17.16 -12.08 6.65
N PRO A 512 -17.58 -12.83 7.67
CA PRO A 512 -16.90 -14.07 8.05
C PRO A 512 -17.13 -15.19 7.04
N TYR A 513 -16.07 -15.93 6.69
CA TYR A 513 -16.11 -17.10 5.83
C TYR A 513 -15.00 -18.10 6.18
N ILE A 514 -15.07 -19.32 5.63
CA ILE A 514 -13.99 -20.33 5.74
C ILE A 514 -13.21 -20.32 4.44
N GLU A 515 -11.88 -20.13 4.50
CA GLU A 515 -11.04 -20.08 3.30
C GLU A 515 -11.12 -21.39 2.51
N PHE A 516 -11.27 -21.25 1.19
CA PHE A 516 -11.19 -22.35 0.25
C PHE A 516 -9.73 -22.57 -0.15
N ALA A 517 -9.28 -23.82 -0.09
CA ALA A 517 -7.88 -24.23 -0.29
C ALA A 517 -7.47 -24.33 -1.76
#